data_AF-A0A3D5AGK6-F1
#
_entry.id   AF-A0A3D5AGK6-F1
#
_cell.length_a   1.000
_cell.length_b   1.000
_cell.length_c   1.000
_cell.angle_alpha   90.00
_cell.angle_beta   90.00
_cell.angle_gamma   90.00
#
_symmetry.space_group_name_H-M   'P 1'
#
loop_
_entity.id
_entity.type
_entity.pdbx_description
1 polymer ?
#
loop_
_entity_poly.entity_id
_entity_poly.type
_entity_poly.pdbx_seq_one_letter_code
_entity_poly.pdbx_strand_id
1 'polypeptide(L)'
;MNRRGRQRGLWALAILVVAAYAFPFLYLLLTSLKPPVDAIAVPPTVLPRQFSLDNYANVLQRNGIIASFINSTTTAVLTAVFALSLAIPAAWGITRYRTRAGRAVLAGSLLVRDRK
;
A
#
# COMPACT_ATOMS: atom_id res chain seq x y z
N MET A 1 26.48 -24.21 -10.11
CA MET A 1 25.39 -23.25 -10.43
C MET A 1 25.92 -21.82 -10.25
N ASN A 2 26.20 -21.11 -11.34
CA ASN A 2 26.87 -19.80 -11.28
C ASN A 2 26.06 -18.79 -10.46
N ARG A 3 26.66 -18.22 -9.40
CA ARG A 3 26.01 -17.23 -8.51
C ARG A 3 25.38 -16.07 -9.30
N ARG A 4 26.02 -15.65 -10.41
CA ARG A 4 25.51 -14.63 -11.35
C ARG A 4 24.28 -15.09 -12.16
N GLY A 5 24.22 -16.37 -12.56
CA GLY A 5 23.06 -16.93 -13.29
C GLY A 5 21.84 -17.08 -12.39
N ARG A 6 22.03 -17.52 -11.14
CA ARG A 6 20.96 -17.59 -10.14
C ARG A 6 20.40 -16.21 -9.81
N GLN A 7 21.27 -15.20 -9.68
CA GLN A 7 20.84 -13.81 -9.47
C GLN A 7 19.99 -13.28 -10.64
N ARG A 8 20.41 -13.49 -11.89
CA ARG A 8 19.63 -13.08 -13.07
C ARG A 8 18.24 -13.73 -13.10
N GLY A 9 18.16 -15.03 -12.77
CA GLY A 9 16.88 -15.74 -12.65
C GLY A 9 15.97 -15.17 -11.56
N LEU A 10 16.54 -14.84 -10.39
CA LEU A 10 15.79 -14.20 -9.30
C LEU A 10 15.29 -12.81 -9.67
N TRP A 11 16.10 -11.99 -10.35
CA TRP A 11 15.67 -10.67 -10.82
C TRP A 11 14.57 -10.77 -11.88
N ALA A 12 14.68 -11.70 -12.82
CA ALA A 12 13.64 -11.92 -13.83
C ALA A 12 12.32 -12.37 -13.18
N LEU A 13 12.38 -13.27 -12.20
CA LEU A 13 11.22 -13.69 -11.42
C LEU A 13 10.61 -12.53 -10.63
N ALA A 14 11.43 -11.71 -9.98
CA ALA A 14 10.97 -10.54 -9.23
C ALA A 14 10.23 -9.54 -10.15
N ILE A 15 10.78 -9.26 -11.33
CA ILE A 15 10.15 -8.39 -12.33
C ILE A 15 8.80 -8.98 -12.78
N LEU A 16 8.75 -10.29 -13.05
CA LEU A 16 7.51 -10.95 -13.48
C LEU A 16 6.43 -10.90 -12.39
N VAL A 17 6.80 -11.13 -11.12
CA VAL A 17 5.87 -11.02 -9.99
C VAL A 17 5.37 -9.59 -9.83
N VAL A 18 6.25 -8.59 -9.90
CA VAL A 18 5.87 -7.18 -9.84
C VAL A 18 4.95 -6.80 -11.00
N ALA A 19 5.24 -7.23 -12.22
CA ALA A 19 4.41 -6.96 -13.39
C ALA A 19 3.02 -7.60 -13.26
N ALA A 20 2.95 -8.84 -12.79
CA ALA A 20 1.68 -9.53 -12.54
C ALA A 20 0.84 -8.83 -11.46
N TYR A 21 1.49 -8.35 -10.39
CA TYR A 21 0.82 -7.57 -9.35
C TYR A 21 0.39 -6.18 -9.82
N ALA A 22 1.20 -5.52 -10.64
CA ALA A 22 0.93 -4.17 -11.14
C ALA A 22 -0.18 -4.15 -12.21
N PHE A 23 -0.34 -5.25 -12.97
CA PHE A 23 -1.34 -5.37 -14.04
C PHE A 23 -2.76 -4.96 -13.62
N PRO A 24 -3.37 -5.48 -12.53
CA PRO A 24 -4.71 -5.06 -12.12
C PRO A 24 -4.78 -3.58 -11.73
N PHE A 25 -3.73 -3.01 -11.14
CA PHE A 25 -3.69 -1.57 -10.81
C PHE A 25 -3.58 -0.71 -12.07
N LEU A 26 -2.79 -1.13 -13.06
CA LEU A 26 -2.72 -0.47 -14.36
C LEU A 26 -4.07 -0.52 -15.09
N TYR A 27 -4.74 -1.68 -15.05
CA TYR A 27 -6.09 -1.81 -15.60
C TYR A 27 -7.10 -0.89 -14.91
N LEU A 28 -7.03 -0.78 -13.57
CA LEU A 28 -7.89 0.11 -12.80
C LEU A 28 -7.63 1.58 -13.14
N LEU A 29 -6.36 1.98 -13.26
CA LEU A 29 -5.96 3.33 -13.67
C LEU A 29 -6.44 3.67 -15.09
N LEU A 30 -6.25 2.75 -16.03
CA LEU A 30 -6.73 2.94 -17.40
C LEU A 30 -8.25 3.04 -17.46
N THR A 31 -8.95 2.35 -16.56
CA THR A 31 -10.42 2.38 -16.49
C THR A 31 -10.94 3.63 -15.80
N SER A 32 -10.24 4.18 -14.80
CA SER A 32 -10.64 5.44 -14.17
C SER A 32 -10.56 6.64 -15.11
N LEU A 33 -9.72 6.56 -16.15
CA LEU A 33 -9.54 7.58 -17.20
C LEU A 33 -10.46 7.39 -18.42
N LYS A 34 -11.29 6.34 -18.47
CA LYS A 34 -12.27 6.12 -19.55
C LYS A 34 -13.53 6.96 -19.33
N PRO A 35 -14.20 7.44 -20.39
CA PRO A 35 -15.53 8.02 -20.27
C PRO A 35 -16.51 7.08 -19.53
N PRO A 36 -17.49 7.59 -18.76
CA PRO A 36 -18.44 6.76 -18.00
C PRO A 36 -19.19 5.72 -18.85
N VAL A 37 -19.51 6.08 -20.11
CA VAL A 37 -20.16 5.20 -21.09
C VAL A 37 -19.24 4.05 -21.53
N ASP A 38 -17.95 4.33 -21.69
CA ASP A 38 -16.95 3.33 -22.11
C ASP A 38 -16.53 2.40 -20.96
N ALA A 39 -16.70 2.84 -19.70
CA ALA A 39 -16.43 2.03 -18.52
C ALA A 39 -17.45 0.90 -18.32
N ILE A 40 -18.68 1.05 -18.84
CA ILE A 40 -19.79 0.09 -18.72
C ILE A 40 -20.08 -0.60 -20.07
N ALA A 41 -19.33 -0.27 -21.12
CA ALA A 41 -19.51 -0.83 -22.46
C ALA A 41 -19.20 -2.35 -22.51
N VAL A 42 -20.04 -3.10 -23.22
CA VAL A 42 -19.83 -4.51 -23.55
C VAL A 42 -19.54 -4.58 -25.06
N PRO A 43 -18.35 -5.01 -25.51
CA PRO A 43 -17.23 -5.60 -24.77
C PRO A 43 -16.29 -4.58 -24.09
N PRO A 44 -15.65 -4.92 -22.95
CA PRO A 44 -14.74 -4.04 -22.23
C PRO A 44 -13.47 -3.80 -23.05
N THR A 45 -13.23 -2.54 -23.43
CA THR A 45 -11.99 -2.14 -24.11
C THR A 45 -10.87 -2.05 -23.08
N VAL A 46 -9.72 -2.71 -23.32
CA VAL A 46 -8.57 -2.64 -22.38
C VAL A 46 -7.96 -1.24 -22.38
N LEU A 47 -7.80 -0.64 -23.57
CA LEU A 47 -7.26 0.70 -23.77
C LEU A 47 -8.38 1.75 -23.94
N PRO A 48 -8.29 2.92 -23.29
CA PRO A 48 -9.24 4.01 -23.48
C PRO A 48 -9.19 4.51 -24.93
N ARG A 49 -10.37 4.64 -25.58
CA ARG A 49 -10.46 5.28 -26.90
C ARG A 49 -10.36 6.81 -26.81
N GLN A 50 -10.79 7.35 -25.68
CA GLN A 50 -10.70 8.77 -25.33
C GLN A 50 -10.31 8.89 -23.86
N PHE A 51 -9.47 9.87 -23.54
CA PHE A 51 -9.14 10.20 -22.15
C PHE A 51 -10.18 11.19 -21.61
N SER A 52 -10.85 10.85 -20.51
CA SER A 52 -11.81 11.74 -19.83
C SER A 52 -11.50 11.82 -18.33
N LEU A 53 -11.66 13.02 -17.78
CA LEU A 53 -11.58 13.30 -16.34
C LEU A 53 -12.96 13.43 -15.69
N ASP A 54 -14.03 13.18 -16.44
CA ASP A 54 -15.41 13.37 -15.98
C ASP A 54 -15.75 12.42 -14.82
N ASN A 55 -15.14 11.24 -14.77
CA ASN A 55 -15.28 10.32 -13.63
C ASN A 55 -14.80 10.97 -12.33
N TYR A 56 -13.68 11.69 -12.36
CA TYR A 56 -13.16 12.38 -11.19
C TYR A 56 -14.07 13.54 -10.81
N ALA A 57 -14.47 14.39 -11.77
CA ALA A 57 -15.40 15.49 -11.52
C ALA A 57 -16.73 15.00 -10.90
N ASN A 58 -17.29 13.91 -11.43
CA ASN A 58 -18.50 13.28 -10.91
C ASN A 58 -18.33 12.75 -9.48
N VAL A 59 -17.19 12.14 -9.16
CA VAL A 59 -16.91 11.64 -7.81
C VAL A 59 -16.72 12.77 -6.81
N LEU A 60 -16.10 13.88 -7.20
CA LEU A 60 -15.98 15.07 -6.35
C LEU A 60 -17.33 15.77 -6.10
N GLN A 61 -18.25 15.74 -7.07
CA GLN A 61 -19.59 16.29 -6.92
C GLN A 61 -20.56 15.35 -6.19
N ARG A 62 -20.23 14.06 -6.03
CA ARG A 62 -21.05 13.11 -5.28
C ARG A 62 -21.03 13.45 -3.79
N ASN A 63 -22.22 13.75 -3.26
CA ASN A 63 -22.43 14.02 -1.85
C ASN A 63 -21.85 12.90 -0.97
N GLY A 64 -21.09 13.29 0.06
CA GLY A 64 -20.51 12.39 1.05
C GLY A 64 -19.10 11.88 0.75
N ILE A 65 -18.63 11.87 -0.50
CA ILE A 65 -17.28 11.34 -0.82
C ILE A 65 -16.17 12.17 -0.16
N ILE A 66 -16.23 13.50 -0.31
CA ILE A 66 -15.24 14.41 0.29
C ILE A 66 -15.27 14.29 1.81
N ALA A 67 -16.46 14.23 2.42
CA ALA A 67 -16.61 14.07 3.85
C ALA A 67 -16.01 12.73 4.35
N SER A 68 -16.28 11.61 3.66
CA SER A 68 -15.68 10.31 3.99
C SER A 68 -14.16 10.30 3.84
N PHE A 69 -13.63 10.98 2.82
CA PHE A 69 -12.20 11.13 2.63
C PHE A 69 -11.55 11.94 3.76
N ILE A 70 -12.16 13.05 4.17
CA ILE A 70 -11.69 13.87 5.30
C ILE A 70 -11.76 13.07 6.61
N ASN A 71 -12.86 12.38 6.86
CA ASN A 71 -13.03 11.58 8.08
C ASN A 71 -11.96 10.49 8.18
N SER A 72 -11.78 9.69 7.13
CA SER A 72 -10.78 8.62 7.12
C SER A 72 -9.35 9.14 7.25
N THR A 73 -9.01 10.22 6.55
CA THR A 73 -7.68 10.86 6.65
C THR A 73 -7.43 11.40 8.05
N THR A 74 -8.43 12.07 8.63
CA THR A 74 -8.35 12.62 9.99
C THR A 74 -8.17 11.52 11.01
N THR A 75 -8.98 10.46 10.94
CA THR A 75 -8.84 9.30 11.82
C THR A 75 -7.46 8.64 11.68
N ALA A 76 -6.98 8.41 10.45
CA ALA A 76 -5.67 7.81 10.21
C ALA A 76 -4.52 8.63 10.80
N VAL A 77 -4.54 9.95 10.58
CA VAL A 77 -3.51 10.87 11.10
C VAL A 77 -3.55 10.92 12.62
N LEU A 78 -4.73 11.09 13.22
CA LEU A 78 -4.88 11.12 14.67
C LEU A 78 -4.39 9.80 15.29
N THR A 79 -4.81 8.66 14.76
CA THR A 79 -4.36 7.35 15.24
C THR A 79 -2.85 7.20 15.13
N ALA A 80 -2.24 7.60 14.02
CA ALA A 80 -0.78 7.56 13.86
C ALA A 80 -0.06 8.44 14.88
N VAL A 81 -0.55 9.67 15.11
CA VAL A 81 0.03 10.61 16.08
C VAL A 81 -0.07 10.04 17.49
N PHE A 82 -1.23 9.54 17.90
CA PHE A 82 -1.41 8.92 19.22
C PHE A 82 -0.55 7.67 19.38
N ALA A 83 -0.53 6.80 18.38
CA ALA A 83 0.28 5.59 18.40
C ALA A 83 1.77 5.93 18.55
N LEU A 84 2.30 6.90 17.79
CA LEU A 84 3.70 7.32 17.87
C LEU A 84 4.01 8.01 19.19
N SER A 85 3.12 8.88 19.68
CA SER A 85 3.29 9.58 20.96
C SER A 85 3.45 8.61 22.13
N LEU A 86 2.81 7.44 22.07
CA LEU A 86 2.94 6.38 23.08
C LEU A 86 4.10 5.42 22.75
N ALA A 87 4.27 5.04 21.48
CA ALA A 87 5.27 4.06 21.07
C ALA A 87 6.70 4.59 21.21
N ILE A 88 6.95 5.88 20.95
CA ILE A 88 8.29 6.49 21.03
C ILE A 88 8.85 6.41 22.47
N PRO A 89 8.18 6.95 23.51
CA PRO A 89 8.68 6.85 24.88
C PRO A 89 8.73 5.41 25.38
N ALA A 90 7.79 4.55 24.97
CA ALA A 90 7.82 3.13 25.31
C ALA A 90 9.06 2.41 24.73
N ALA A 91 9.36 2.64 23.45
CA ALA A 91 10.54 2.10 22.79
C ALA A 91 11.84 2.62 23.41
N TRP A 92 11.89 3.92 23.72
CA TRP A 92 13.03 4.52 24.41
C TRP A 92 13.23 3.91 25.82
N GLY A 93 12.14 3.71 26.57
CA GLY A 93 12.17 3.08 27.88
C GLY A 93 12.68 1.63 27.84
N ILE A 94 12.21 0.84 26.87
CA ILE A 94 12.61 -0.55 26.66
C ILE A 94 14.10 -0.68 26.30
N THR A 95 14.61 0.21 25.46
CA THR A 95 16.00 0.17 24.98
C THR A 95 16.98 0.74 26.01
N ARG A 96 16.59 1.79 26.75
CA ARG A 96 17.48 2.45 27.71
C ARG A 96 17.46 1.78 29.09
N TYR A 97 16.29 1.39 29.58
CA TYR A 97 16.15 0.73 30.86
C TYR A 97 16.01 -0.78 30.62
N ARG A 98 16.95 -1.57 31.17
CA ARG A 98 16.97 -3.05 31.08
C ARG A 98 15.84 -3.70 31.90
N THR A 99 14.60 -3.22 31.71
CA THR A 99 13.38 -3.71 32.35
C THR A 99 13.10 -5.15 31.92
N ARG A 100 12.44 -5.93 32.78
CA ARG A 100 12.07 -7.33 32.47
C ARG A 100 11.19 -7.42 31.21
N ALA A 101 10.24 -6.48 31.06
CA ALA A 101 9.40 -6.37 29.88
C ALA A 101 10.20 -6.02 28.61
N GLY A 102 11.13 -5.06 28.68
CA GLY A 102 11.97 -4.70 27.54
C GLY A 102 12.88 -5.83 27.06
N ARG A 103 13.43 -6.63 27.98
CA ARG A 103 14.20 -7.83 27.64
C ARG A 103 13.36 -8.89 26.94
N ALA A 104 12.11 -9.10 27.36
CA ALA A 104 11.21 -10.04 26.70
C ALA A 104 10.86 -9.60 25.26
N VAL A 105 10.61 -8.31 25.05
CA VAL A 105 10.34 -7.75 23.71
C VAL A 105 11.56 -7.87 22.79
N LEU A 106 12.76 -7.54 23.29
CA LEU A 106 14.01 -7.67 22.53
C LEU A 106 14.37 -9.13 22.23
N ALA A 107 14.19 -10.04 23.20
CA ALA A 107 14.40 -11.47 22.96
C ALA A 107 13.42 -12.01 21.93
N GLY A 108 12.14 -11.62 21.98
CA GLY A 108 11.15 -11.98 20.98
C GLY A 108 11.50 -11.50 19.58
N SER A 109 11.97 -10.26 19.43
CA SER A 109 12.37 -9.74 18.11
C SER A 109 13.63 -10.41 17.55
N LEU A 110 14.55 -10.84 18.41
CA LEU A 110 15.73 -11.63 18.01
C LEU A 110 15.36 -13.06 17.60
N LEU A 111 14.46 -13.71 18.32
CA LEU A 111 13.96 -15.05 17.97
C LEU A 111 13.21 -15.08 16.64
N VAL A 112 12.46 -14.02 16.32
CA VAL A 112 11.81 -13.86 15.00
C VAL A 112 12.84 -13.63 13.90
N ARG A 113 13.94 -12.93 14.22
CA ARG A 113 14.99 -12.59 13.25
C ARG A 113 15.92 -13.76 12.93
N ASP A 114 16.20 -14.64 13.88
CA ASP A 114 17.10 -15.80 13.71
C ASP A 114 16.44 -17.03 13.04
N ARG A 115 15.13 -16.98 12.73
CA ARG A 115 14.48 -18.00 11.90
C ARG A 115 14.57 -17.73 10.40
N LYS A 116 15.76 -17.37 9.93
CA LYS A 116 16.09 -17.40 8.50
C LYS A 116 17.05 -18.53 8.19
#